data_AF-A1TEG2-F1
#
_entry.id   AF-A1TEG2-F1
#
_cell.length_a   1.000
_cell.length_b   1.000
_cell.length_c   1.000
_cell.angle_alpha   90.00
_cell.angle_beta   90.00
_cell.angle_gamma   90.00
#
_symmetry.space_group_name_H-M   'P 1'
#
loop_
_entity.id
_entity.type
_entity.pdbx_description
1 polymer ?
#
loop_
_entity_poly.entity_id
_entity_poly.type
_entity_poly.pdbx_seq_one_letter_code
_entity_poly.pdbx_strand_id
1 'polypeptide(L)'
;MLEKLPVRLAEHPTVRAVRSRPAQAPGVIDADWLRKVCLDAGADDVGFASVGDPALSSELAHVEAALPGAVSYISLVVKMNRDNVRSSARSVANQEFHRSGEVMNEAAHRIARVLQDAGHRVVNPSATFPMEMDRFPGRIWVVAHKPVAVAAGLGAMGIHRNVIHPRFGNFILLGTVLVASEISSYGTPLDYSPCLECKLCVAACPVGAIKKNGDFDFVACSVHNYREFMGGFTDWAQTIADSADAAEFRSRVSDSENASMWQSLSFKANYKAAYCLAVCPAGEDVIEPYLDDRKGFMDLVLKPLQDKVETLYVLPNSDAEAHAVRRYPHKPVKRVDSGIRGV
;
A
#
# COMPACT_ATOMS: atom_id res chain seq x y z
N MET A 1 23.01 37.81 -4.47
CA MET A 1 23.77 38.40 -3.35
C MET A 1 24.49 37.29 -2.61
N LEU A 2 25.81 37.16 -2.77
CA LEU A 2 26.61 36.22 -1.99
C LEU A 2 26.93 36.90 -0.64
N GLU A 3 26.15 36.61 0.40
CA GLU A 3 26.54 37.02 1.75
C GLU A 3 27.93 36.46 2.06
N LYS A 4 28.82 37.34 2.54
CA LYS A 4 30.12 36.93 3.05
C LYS A 4 29.87 36.07 4.29
N LEU A 5 30.08 34.77 4.16
CA LEU A 5 30.08 33.83 5.28
C LEU A 5 30.91 34.42 6.43
N PRO A 6 30.48 34.26 7.69
CA PRO A 6 31.31 34.58 8.85
C PRO A 6 32.72 34.01 8.70
N VAL A 7 33.75 34.78 9.09
CA VAL A 7 35.17 34.43 8.88
C VAL A 7 35.47 33.01 9.35
N ARG A 8 34.98 32.63 10.54
CA ARG A 8 35.12 31.29 11.10
C ARG A 8 34.58 30.17 10.18
N LEU A 9 33.47 30.42 9.47
CA LEU A 9 32.92 29.47 8.50
C LEU A 9 33.71 29.49 7.18
N ALA A 10 34.12 30.67 6.71
CA ALA A 10 34.89 30.80 5.48
C ALA A 10 36.25 30.09 5.55
N GLU A 11 36.88 30.06 6.72
CA GLU A 11 38.17 29.43 6.97
C GLU A 11 38.09 27.92 7.21
N HIS A 12 36.90 27.38 7.49
CA HIS A 12 36.73 25.96 7.79
C HIS A 12 37.20 25.07 6.62
N PRO A 13 38.02 24.02 6.84
CA PRO A 13 38.60 23.20 5.77
C PRO A 13 37.56 22.63 4.80
N THR A 14 36.44 22.13 5.31
CA THR A 14 35.33 21.62 4.47
C THR A 14 34.73 22.70 3.58
N VAL A 15 34.54 23.93 4.09
CA VAL A 15 33.96 25.04 3.31
C VAL A 15 34.90 25.46 2.20
N ARG A 16 36.21 25.54 2.49
CA ARG A 16 37.24 25.83 1.48
C ARG A 16 37.30 24.73 0.42
N ALA A 17 37.26 23.46 0.83
CA ALA A 17 37.26 22.32 -0.08
C ALA A 17 36.05 22.35 -1.02
N VAL A 18 34.84 22.61 -0.50
CA VAL A 18 33.63 22.72 -1.33
C VAL A 18 33.68 23.94 -2.25
N ARG A 19 34.09 25.12 -1.75
CA ARG A 19 34.19 26.34 -2.58
C ARG A 19 35.24 26.27 -3.68
N SER A 20 36.25 25.41 -3.52
CA SER A 20 37.25 25.17 -4.55
C SER A 20 36.73 24.34 -5.72
N ARG A 21 35.58 23.67 -5.56
CA ARG A 21 34.94 22.86 -6.60
C ARG A 21 33.93 23.73 -7.37
N PRO A 22 33.75 23.50 -8.68
CA PRO A 22 32.66 24.12 -9.43
C PRO A 22 31.33 23.75 -8.79
N ALA A 23 30.47 24.74 -8.55
CA ALA A 23 29.09 24.48 -8.18
C ALA A 23 28.34 23.97 -9.42
N GLN A 24 27.82 22.75 -9.36
CA GLN A 24 26.95 22.21 -10.40
C GLN A 24 25.55 22.12 -9.83
N ALA A 25 24.62 22.92 -10.37
CA ALA A 25 23.22 22.72 -10.09
C ALA A 25 22.76 21.46 -10.84
N PRO A 26 22.02 20.55 -10.20
CA PRO A 26 21.43 19.42 -10.91
C PRO A 26 20.49 19.94 -12.01
N GLY A 27 20.64 19.40 -13.22
CA GLY A 27 19.76 19.71 -14.35
C GLY A 27 18.46 18.90 -14.32
N VAL A 28 17.77 18.87 -15.46
CA VAL A 28 16.66 17.94 -15.70
C VAL A 28 17.21 16.51 -15.68
N ILE A 29 16.52 15.60 -14.99
CA ILE A 29 16.86 14.18 -14.93
C ILE A 29 16.42 13.53 -16.24
N ASP A 30 17.33 12.83 -16.90
CA ASP A 30 16.97 12.03 -18.07
C ASP A 30 16.10 10.82 -17.67
N ALA A 31 14.92 10.72 -18.29
CA ALA A 31 13.91 9.71 -17.96
C ALA A 31 14.38 8.27 -18.26
N ASP A 32 15.14 8.05 -19.33
CA ASP A 32 15.61 6.72 -19.73
C ASP A 32 16.71 6.24 -18.78
N TRP A 33 17.65 7.13 -18.42
CA TRP A 33 18.63 6.88 -17.39
C TRP A 33 17.95 6.56 -16.04
N LEU A 34 16.98 7.37 -15.62
CA LEU A 34 16.29 7.18 -14.35
C LEU A 34 15.50 5.87 -14.33
N ARG A 35 14.86 5.51 -15.45
CA ARG A 35 14.17 4.23 -15.60
C ARG A 35 15.14 3.08 -15.40
N LYS A 36 16.32 3.13 -16.03
CA LYS A 36 17.38 2.14 -15.84
C LYS A 36 17.82 2.06 -14.37
N VAL A 37 18.05 3.20 -13.71
CA VAL A 37 18.41 3.24 -12.28
C VAL A 37 17.34 2.55 -11.42
N CYS A 38 16.06 2.78 -11.69
CA CYS A 38 14.97 2.19 -10.92
C CYS A 38 14.88 0.67 -11.12
N LEU A 39 15.01 0.19 -12.36
CA LEU A 39 15.00 -1.24 -12.67
C LEU A 39 16.23 -1.95 -12.07
N ASP A 40 17.42 -1.37 -12.21
CA ASP A 40 18.66 -1.91 -11.63
C ASP A 40 18.60 -1.92 -10.09
N ALA A 41 17.84 -1.01 -9.48
CA ALA A 41 17.64 -0.95 -8.02
C ALA A 41 16.71 -2.05 -7.49
N GLY A 42 15.92 -2.70 -8.36
CA GLY A 42 15.03 -3.81 -8.01
C GLY A 42 13.54 -3.54 -8.20
N ALA A 43 13.14 -2.44 -8.84
CA ALA A 43 11.75 -2.26 -9.28
C ALA A 43 11.45 -3.13 -10.52
N ASP A 44 10.23 -3.65 -10.61
CA ASP A 44 9.75 -4.42 -11.77
C ASP A 44 9.17 -3.52 -12.87
N ASP A 45 8.69 -2.33 -12.49
CA ASP A 45 8.34 -1.24 -13.40
C ASP A 45 8.42 0.12 -12.69
N VAL A 46 8.45 1.20 -13.47
CA VAL A 46 8.52 2.57 -12.99
C VAL A 46 7.79 3.53 -13.92
N GLY A 47 7.11 4.51 -13.34
CA GLY A 47 6.47 5.61 -14.04
C GLY A 47 6.78 6.94 -13.36
N PHE A 48 6.66 8.03 -14.10
CA PHE A 48 6.94 9.37 -13.59
C PHE A 48 5.68 10.23 -13.71
N ALA A 49 5.40 11.04 -12.70
CA ALA A 49 4.31 12.01 -12.75
C ALA A 49 4.79 13.39 -12.28
N SER A 50 4.22 14.45 -12.84
CA SER A 50 4.50 15.81 -12.39
C SER A 50 3.76 16.09 -11.09
N VAL A 51 4.39 16.82 -10.16
CA VAL A 51 3.71 17.34 -8.97
C VAL A 51 2.59 18.30 -9.33
N GLY A 52 2.70 18.98 -10.49
CA GLY A 52 1.68 19.86 -11.02
C GLY A 52 0.51 19.17 -11.73
N ASP A 53 0.46 17.83 -11.78
CA ASP A 53 -0.68 17.12 -12.38
C ASP A 53 -1.98 17.44 -11.61
N PRO A 54 -3.03 17.97 -12.28
CA PRO A 54 -4.30 18.30 -11.64
C PRO A 54 -4.95 17.11 -10.89
N ALA A 55 -4.76 15.88 -11.38
CA ALA A 55 -5.27 14.66 -10.76
C ALA A 55 -4.59 14.36 -9.40
N LEU A 56 -3.44 14.98 -9.14
CA LEU A 56 -2.66 14.85 -7.90
C LEU A 56 -2.74 16.11 -7.03
N SER A 57 -3.66 17.04 -7.31
CA SER A 57 -3.80 18.30 -6.57
C SER A 57 -4.00 18.12 -5.06
N SER A 58 -4.64 17.03 -4.62
CA SER A 58 -4.80 16.69 -3.19
C SER A 58 -3.48 16.35 -2.48
N GLU A 59 -2.43 16.03 -3.24
CA GLU A 59 -1.13 15.62 -2.72
C GLU A 59 -0.16 16.80 -2.55
N LEU A 60 -0.42 17.93 -3.22
CA LEU A 60 0.47 19.09 -3.30
C LEU A 60 0.97 19.55 -1.92
N ALA A 61 0.07 19.83 -0.99
CA ALA A 61 0.43 20.34 0.33
C ALA A 61 1.27 19.32 1.14
N HIS A 62 1.01 18.03 0.96
CA HIS A 62 1.73 16.98 1.67
C HIS A 62 3.13 16.75 1.11
N VAL A 63 3.27 16.88 -0.20
CA VAL A 63 4.54 16.68 -0.91
C VAL A 63 5.46 17.88 -0.74
N GLU A 64 4.91 19.10 -0.75
CA GLU A 64 5.65 20.30 -0.39
C GLU A 64 6.13 20.27 1.06
N ALA A 65 5.31 19.78 2.00
CA ALA A 65 5.73 19.60 3.39
C ALA A 65 6.83 18.53 3.55
N ALA A 66 6.80 17.46 2.75
CA ALA A 66 7.78 16.37 2.83
C ALA A 66 9.11 16.71 2.16
N LEU A 67 9.06 17.39 1.01
CA LEU A 67 10.23 17.86 0.27
C LEU A 67 9.90 19.22 -0.37
N PRO A 68 10.24 20.34 0.29
CA PRO A 68 9.98 21.67 -0.27
C PRO A 68 10.64 21.85 -1.63
N GLY A 69 9.86 22.24 -2.64
CA GLY A 69 10.30 22.37 -4.03
C GLY A 69 10.28 21.05 -4.82
N ALA A 70 9.64 20.00 -4.33
CA ALA A 70 9.38 18.80 -5.12
C ALA A 70 8.56 19.13 -6.37
N VAL A 71 9.00 18.64 -7.53
CA VAL A 71 8.33 18.87 -8.83
C VAL A 71 8.01 17.58 -9.57
N SER A 72 8.56 16.44 -9.13
CA SER A 72 8.33 15.14 -9.77
C SER A 72 8.11 14.01 -8.76
N TYR A 73 7.25 13.08 -9.14
CA TYR A 73 7.07 11.79 -8.50
C TYR A 73 7.74 10.69 -9.33
N ILE A 74 8.44 9.78 -8.65
CA ILE A 74 8.88 8.50 -9.22
C ILE A 74 8.03 7.40 -8.60
N SER A 75 7.12 6.84 -9.38
CA SER A 75 6.24 5.75 -8.96
C SER A 75 6.88 4.42 -9.28
N LEU A 76 7.02 3.56 -8.27
CA LEU A 76 7.68 2.27 -8.37
C LEU A 76 6.66 1.13 -8.26
N VAL A 77 6.92 0.04 -8.99
CA VAL A 77 6.16 -1.21 -8.93
C VAL A 77 7.09 -2.35 -8.54
N VAL A 78 6.68 -3.16 -7.56
CA VAL A 78 7.30 -4.46 -7.26
C VAL A 78 6.23 -5.53 -7.35
N LYS A 79 6.48 -6.59 -8.09
CA LYS A 79 5.58 -7.73 -8.25
C LYS A 79 5.60 -8.60 -7.01
N MET A 80 4.42 -9.14 -6.69
CA MET A 80 4.26 -10.20 -5.71
C MET A 80 4.09 -11.55 -6.40
N ASN A 81 4.55 -12.60 -5.74
CA ASN A 81 4.23 -13.97 -6.14
C ASN A 81 2.72 -14.23 -6.01
N ARG A 82 2.10 -14.57 -7.15
CA ARG A 82 0.64 -14.73 -7.27
C ARG A 82 0.10 -15.89 -6.44
N ASP A 83 0.80 -17.01 -6.42
CA ASP A 83 0.35 -18.21 -5.71
C ASP A 83 0.49 -18.01 -4.20
N ASN A 84 1.51 -17.28 -3.75
CA ASN A 84 1.62 -16.87 -2.36
C ASN A 84 0.42 -16.02 -1.93
N VAL A 85 0.01 -15.04 -2.75
CA VAL A 85 -1.16 -14.19 -2.46
C VAL A 85 -2.48 -14.96 -2.58
N ARG A 86 -2.57 -15.96 -3.46
CA ARG A 86 -3.75 -16.83 -3.63
C ARG A 86 -3.91 -17.87 -2.54
N SER A 87 -2.85 -18.17 -1.80
CA SER A 87 -2.86 -19.18 -0.75
C SER A 87 -3.92 -18.87 0.33
N SER A 88 -4.68 -19.88 0.72
CA SER A 88 -5.57 -19.80 1.89
C SER A 88 -4.79 -19.76 3.21
N ALA A 89 -3.51 -20.15 3.19
CA ALA A 89 -2.60 -20.04 4.30
C ALA A 89 -2.15 -18.59 4.48
N ARG A 90 -2.72 -17.93 5.50
CA ARG A 90 -2.47 -16.52 5.83
C ARG A 90 -0.98 -16.17 5.94
N SER A 91 -0.17 -17.07 6.49
CA SER A 91 1.27 -16.86 6.68
C SER A 91 2.00 -16.69 5.35
N VAL A 92 1.63 -17.45 4.32
CA VAL A 92 2.28 -17.40 3.00
C VAL A 92 2.01 -16.05 2.32
N ALA A 93 0.75 -15.60 2.31
CA ALA A 93 0.40 -14.30 1.75
C ALA A 93 1.04 -13.14 2.53
N ASN A 94 1.06 -13.20 3.87
CA ASN A 94 1.68 -12.14 4.67
C ASN A 94 3.20 -12.07 4.49
N GLN A 95 3.88 -13.21 4.44
CA GLN A 95 5.33 -13.22 4.13
C GLN A 95 5.62 -12.59 2.77
N GLU A 96 4.77 -12.85 1.77
CA GLU A 96 4.88 -12.23 0.45
C GLU A 96 4.72 -10.70 0.50
N PHE A 97 3.68 -10.20 1.18
CA PHE A 97 3.47 -8.76 1.37
C PHE A 97 4.67 -8.11 2.07
N HIS A 98 5.15 -8.73 3.16
CA HIS A 98 6.28 -8.21 3.93
C HIS A 98 7.56 -8.19 3.13
N ARG A 99 7.86 -9.26 2.39
CA ARG A 99 9.09 -9.38 1.62
C ARG A 99 9.08 -8.43 0.41
N SER A 100 7.97 -8.35 -0.30
CA SER A 100 7.83 -7.42 -1.42
C SER A 100 7.91 -5.95 -0.95
N GLY A 101 7.38 -5.64 0.24
CA GLY A 101 7.53 -4.31 0.85
C GLY A 101 8.99 -3.97 1.20
N GLU A 102 9.77 -4.95 1.68
CA GLU A 102 11.22 -4.76 1.90
C GLU A 102 11.97 -4.51 0.60
N VAL A 103 11.68 -5.29 -0.45
CA VAL A 103 12.29 -5.11 -1.78
C VAL A 103 11.98 -3.70 -2.32
N MET A 104 10.74 -3.25 -2.19
CA MET A 104 10.33 -1.89 -2.57
C MET A 104 11.11 -0.81 -1.81
N ASN A 105 11.20 -0.91 -0.48
CA ASN A 105 11.90 0.08 0.33
C ASN A 105 13.42 0.09 0.05
N GLU A 106 14.01 -1.08 -0.19
CA GLU A 106 15.42 -1.22 -0.57
C GLU A 106 15.69 -0.59 -1.95
N ALA A 107 14.83 -0.84 -2.94
CA ALA A 107 14.94 -0.21 -4.26
C ALA A 107 14.83 1.32 -4.14
N ALA A 108 13.82 1.82 -3.42
CA ALA A 108 13.63 3.25 -3.20
C ALA A 108 14.81 3.90 -2.44
N HIS A 109 15.42 3.19 -1.49
CA HIS A 109 16.64 3.63 -0.81
C HIS A 109 17.82 3.79 -1.78
N ARG A 110 18.07 2.79 -2.63
CA ARG A 110 19.14 2.82 -3.64
C ARG A 110 18.94 3.94 -4.65
N ILE A 111 17.71 4.12 -5.14
CA ILE A 111 17.36 5.21 -6.08
C ILE A 111 17.62 6.57 -5.44
N ALA A 112 17.17 6.78 -4.20
CA ALA A 112 17.40 8.03 -3.49
C ALA A 112 18.89 8.34 -3.31
N ARG A 113 19.71 7.32 -2.99
CA ARG A 113 21.17 7.45 -2.89
C ARG A 113 21.80 7.88 -4.22
N VAL A 114 21.46 7.21 -5.32
CA VAL A 114 21.97 7.55 -6.66
C VAL A 114 21.60 8.99 -7.05
N LEU A 115 20.37 9.39 -6.80
CA LEU A 115 19.90 10.76 -7.09
C LEU A 115 20.60 11.81 -6.21
N GLN A 116 20.81 11.53 -4.92
CA GLN A 116 21.58 12.42 -4.03
C GLN A 116 23.04 12.55 -4.48
N ASP A 117 23.68 11.44 -4.84
CA ASP A 117 25.06 11.43 -5.31
C ASP A 117 25.21 12.16 -6.66
N ALA A 118 24.15 12.21 -7.47
CA ALA A 118 24.03 13.04 -8.67
C ALA A 118 23.62 14.51 -8.41
N GLY A 119 23.44 14.90 -7.13
CA GLY A 119 23.18 16.28 -6.72
C GLY A 119 21.69 16.66 -6.61
N HIS A 120 20.76 15.74 -6.86
CA HIS A 120 19.32 16.00 -6.75
C HIS A 120 18.83 15.91 -5.30
N ARG A 121 17.90 16.80 -4.94
CA ARG A 121 17.18 16.67 -3.66
C ARG A 121 16.04 15.67 -3.83
N VAL A 122 16.00 14.69 -2.94
CA VAL A 122 15.09 13.55 -3.02
C VAL A 122 14.73 13.07 -1.62
N VAL A 123 13.48 12.63 -1.45
CA VAL A 123 12.96 11.97 -0.25
C VAL A 123 12.27 10.68 -0.63
N ASN A 124 12.44 9.64 0.19
CA ASN A 124 11.82 8.33 0.05
C ASN A 124 10.76 8.15 1.17
N PRO A 125 9.49 8.49 0.91
CA PRO A 125 8.38 8.05 1.75
C PRO A 125 8.28 6.53 1.90
N SER A 126 7.86 6.06 3.07
CA SER A 126 7.63 4.63 3.32
C SER A 126 6.60 4.06 2.36
N ALA A 127 6.95 3.00 1.61
CA ALA A 127 6.04 2.34 0.67
C ALA A 127 4.93 1.53 1.36
N THR A 128 5.22 1.03 2.56
CA THR A 128 4.33 0.19 3.38
C THR A 128 4.55 0.54 4.85
N PHE A 129 3.54 0.45 5.71
CA PHE A 129 3.66 0.84 7.13
C PHE A 129 4.01 2.34 7.28
N PRO A 130 3.04 3.23 7.04
CA PRO A 130 3.20 4.65 7.35
C PRO A 130 3.57 4.87 8.82
N MET A 131 4.31 5.95 9.12
CA MET A 131 4.87 6.21 10.45
C MET A 131 4.42 7.52 11.09
N GLU A 132 3.59 8.35 10.43
CA GLU A 132 3.05 9.60 10.99
C GLU A 132 1.87 9.32 11.96
N MET A 133 2.15 8.56 13.03
CA MET A 133 1.13 8.04 13.95
C MET A 133 0.44 9.13 14.78
N ASP A 134 1.09 10.29 14.97
CA ASP A 134 0.50 11.48 15.60
C ASP A 134 -0.76 11.98 14.88
N ARG A 135 -0.92 11.62 13.59
CA ARG A 135 -2.06 12.00 12.75
C ARG A 135 -3.17 10.97 12.76
N PHE A 136 -3.02 9.81 13.41
CA PHE A 136 -4.05 8.78 13.47
C PHE A 136 -5.30 9.31 14.21
N PRO A 137 -6.54 9.10 13.70
CA PRO A 137 -6.93 8.21 12.60
C PRO A 137 -6.99 8.85 11.21
N GLY A 138 -6.48 10.07 11.06
CA GLY A 138 -6.39 10.78 9.78
C GLY A 138 -5.27 10.27 8.87
N ARG A 139 -4.66 11.19 8.13
CA ARG A 139 -3.66 10.87 7.11
C ARG A 139 -2.29 10.58 7.74
N ILE A 140 -2.02 9.31 8.00
CA ILE A 140 -0.75 8.83 8.58
C ILE A 140 0.37 8.61 7.55
N TRP A 141 0.08 8.72 6.25
CA TRP A 141 1.05 8.55 5.16
C TRP A 141 1.44 9.88 4.52
N VAL A 142 2.66 9.94 4.00
CA VAL A 142 3.20 11.14 3.34
C VAL A 142 2.54 11.35 1.97
N VAL A 143 2.54 10.32 1.12
CA VAL A 143 2.03 10.39 -0.26
C VAL A 143 1.12 9.21 -0.57
N ALA A 144 0.06 9.44 -1.33
CA ALA A 144 -0.87 8.41 -1.75
C ALA A 144 -0.32 7.71 -3.00
N HIS A 145 0.28 6.53 -2.82
CA HIS A 145 0.94 5.79 -3.92
C HIS A 145 -0.01 5.41 -5.06
N LYS A 146 -1.29 5.12 -4.77
CA LYS A 146 -2.26 4.68 -5.79
C LYS A 146 -2.59 5.77 -6.81
N PRO A 147 -3.02 6.99 -6.42
CA PRO A 147 -3.18 8.11 -7.37
C PRO A 147 -1.91 8.40 -8.18
N VAL A 148 -0.74 8.41 -7.53
CA VAL A 148 0.53 8.67 -8.22
C VAL A 148 0.82 7.61 -9.28
N ALA A 149 0.60 6.32 -8.99
CA ALA A 149 0.79 5.25 -9.96
C ALA A 149 -0.16 5.37 -11.16
N VAL A 150 -1.41 5.79 -10.94
CA VAL A 150 -2.37 6.03 -12.03
C VAL A 150 -1.93 7.20 -12.91
N ALA A 151 -1.57 8.34 -12.30
CA ALA A 151 -1.07 9.51 -13.02
C ALA A 151 0.21 9.20 -13.81
N ALA A 152 1.10 8.38 -13.24
CA ALA A 152 2.33 7.93 -13.86
C ALA A 152 2.14 6.87 -14.97
N GLY A 153 0.91 6.46 -15.27
CA GLY A 153 0.59 5.51 -16.35
C GLY A 153 0.83 4.03 -16.02
N LEU A 154 0.98 3.68 -14.74
CA LEU A 154 1.30 2.30 -14.32
C LEU A 154 0.08 1.39 -14.14
N GLY A 155 -1.13 1.94 -14.25
CA GLY A 155 -2.36 1.17 -14.10
C GLY A 155 -3.59 2.03 -13.86
N ALA A 156 -4.73 1.38 -13.66
CA ALA A 156 -5.97 2.04 -13.27
C ALA A 156 -6.58 1.38 -12.02
N MET A 157 -7.38 2.13 -11.27
CA MET A 157 -8.06 1.62 -10.08
C MET A 157 -9.19 0.66 -10.45
N GLY A 158 -9.10 -0.59 -9.97
CA GLY A 158 -10.19 -1.57 -10.10
C GLY A 158 -11.31 -1.36 -9.07
N ILE A 159 -12.40 -2.11 -9.23
CA ILE A 159 -13.56 -2.13 -8.30
C ILE A 159 -13.13 -2.44 -6.85
N HIS A 160 -12.10 -3.28 -6.68
CA HIS A 160 -11.54 -3.60 -5.37
C HIS A 160 -10.62 -2.50 -4.79
N ARG A 161 -10.56 -1.33 -5.42
CA ARG A 161 -9.77 -0.16 -4.96
C ARG A 161 -8.25 -0.39 -4.91
N ASN A 162 -7.72 -1.34 -5.69
CA ASN A 162 -6.27 -1.44 -5.93
C ASN A 162 -5.98 -1.08 -7.38
N VAL A 163 -4.79 -0.54 -7.61
CA VAL A 163 -4.28 -0.31 -8.96
C VAL A 163 -4.06 -1.67 -9.62
N ILE A 164 -4.54 -1.81 -10.85
CA ILE A 164 -4.32 -2.97 -11.70
C ILE A 164 -3.34 -2.52 -12.77
N HIS A 165 -2.14 -3.09 -12.74
CA HIS A 165 -1.14 -2.93 -13.78
C HIS A 165 -1.55 -3.72 -15.03
N PRO A 166 -1.37 -3.18 -16.25
CA PRO A 166 -1.81 -3.85 -17.49
C PRO A 166 -1.15 -5.21 -17.68
N ARG A 167 0.16 -5.30 -17.41
CA ARG A 167 0.91 -6.57 -17.43
C ARG A 167 0.75 -7.43 -16.17
N PHE A 168 1.07 -6.89 -14.98
CA PHE A 168 1.17 -7.68 -13.74
C PHE A 168 -0.13 -7.87 -12.96
N GLY A 169 -1.22 -7.23 -13.38
CA GLY A 169 -2.47 -7.23 -12.62
C GLY A 169 -2.37 -6.42 -11.33
N ASN A 170 -3.10 -6.83 -10.30
CA ASN A 170 -3.04 -6.18 -8.97
C ASN A 170 -2.06 -6.88 -8.01
N PHE A 171 -1.27 -7.85 -8.50
CA PHE A 171 -0.23 -8.53 -7.72
C PHE A 171 1.04 -7.67 -7.66
N ILE A 172 0.86 -6.42 -7.24
CA ILE A 172 1.90 -5.40 -7.16
C ILE A 172 1.84 -4.68 -5.82
N LEU A 173 3.00 -4.23 -5.34
CA LEU A 173 3.11 -3.16 -4.37
C LEU A 173 3.59 -1.88 -5.06
N LEU A 174 3.22 -0.74 -4.48
CA LEU A 174 3.53 0.57 -5.00
C LEU A 174 4.40 1.33 -4.00
N GLY A 175 5.38 2.06 -4.51
CA GLY A 175 6.18 3.02 -3.77
C GLY A 175 6.27 4.33 -4.53
N THR A 176 6.62 5.41 -3.85
CA THR A 176 6.79 6.72 -4.49
C THR A 176 7.98 7.43 -3.89
N VAL A 177 8.89 7.89 -4.74
CA VAL A 177 10.01 8.76 -4.38
C VAL A 177 9.71 10.19 -4.88
N LEU A 178 9.99 11.20 -4.05
CA LEU A 178 9.76 12.61 -4.34
C LEU A 178 11.07 13.28 -4.75
N VAL A 179 11.09 14.06 -5.83
CA VAL A 179 12.30 14.72 -6.33
C VAL A 179 12.05 16.20 -6.64
N ALA A 180 12.97 17.07 -6.25
CA ALA A 180 12.96 18.50 -6.52
C ALA A 180 13.70 18.87 -7.81
N SER A 181 13.57 18.05 -8.84
CA SER A 181 14.14 18.26 -10.18
C SER A 181 13.18 17.66 -11.18
N GLU A 182 12.99 18.35 -12.31
CA GLU A 182 12.16 17.85 -13.40
C GLU A 182 12.76 16.58 -13.99
N ILE A 183 11.89 15.71 -14.50
CA ILE A 183 12.26 14.55 -15.30
C ILE A 183 11.92 14.88 -16.76
N SER A 184 12.78 14.50 -17.70
CA SER A 184 12.66 14.88 -19.13
C SER A 184 11.38 14.35 -19.81
N SER A 185 10.72 13.37 -19.22
CA SER A 185 9.44 12.82 -19.68
C SER A 185 8.60 12.29 -18.51
N TYR A 186 7.27 12.46 -18.60
CA TYR A 186 6.29 11.95 -17.65
C TYR A 186 5.37 10.92 -18.32
N GLY A 187 4.82 10.01 -17.51
CA GLY A 187 3.81 9.07 -17.94
C GLY A 187 2.47 9.76 -18.22
N THR A 188 1.55 9.00 -18.81
CA THR A 188 0.16 9.41 -19.04
C THR A 188 -0.74 8.30 -18.51
N PRO A 189 -1.87 8.63 -17.84
CA PRO A 189 -2.84 7.62 -17.44
C PRO A 189 -3.24 6.71 -18.61
N LEU A 190 -3.52 5.44 -18.30
CA LEU A 190 -4.04 4.52 -19.31
C LEU A 190 -5.35 5.04 -19.91
N ASP A 191 -5.52 4.85 -21.21
CA ASP A 191 -6.74 5.18 -21.95
C ASP A 191 -7.84 4.10 -21.81
N TYR A 192 -7.56 3.03 -21.06
CA TYR A 192 -8.50 1.96 -20.75
C TYR A 192 -8.38 1.50 -19.29
N SER A 193 -9.39 0.77 -18.81
CA SER A 193 -9.36 0.11 -17.50
C SER A 193 -8.92 -1.35 -17.65
N PRO A 194 -7.83 -1.80 -16.97
CA PRO A 194 -7.47 -3.21 -16.93
C PRO A 194 -8.47 -4.08 -16.13
N CYS A 195 -9.45 -3.47 -15.44
CA CYS A 195 -10.45 -4.22 -14.70
C CYS A 195 -11.44 -4.92 -15.65
N LEU A 196 -11.55 -6.24 -15.56
CA LEU A 196 -12.47 -7.04 -16.39
C LEU A 196 -13.95 -6.96 -15.95
N GLU A 197 -14.26 -6.16 -14.93
CA GLU A 197 -15.60 -6.06 -14.32
C GLU A 197 -16.24 -7.40 -13.86
N CYS A 198 -15.45 -8.47 -13.74
CA CYS A 198 -15.91 -9.83 -13.45
C CYS A 198 -16.59 -10.02 -12.08
N LYS A 199 -16.47 -9.03 -11.18
CA LYS A 199 -16.99 -9.02 -9.79
C LYS A 199 -16.49 -10.19 -8.91
N LEU A 200 -15.40 -10.88 -9.28
CA LEU A 200 -14.80 -11.91 -8.42
C LEU A 200 -14.34 -11.35 -7.07
N CYS A 201 -13.79 -10.13 -7.05
CA CYS A 201 -13.43 -9.44 -5.80
C CYS A 201 -14.63 -9.15 -4.89
N VAL A 202 -15.80 -8.85 -5.46
CA VAL A 202 -17.07 -8.69 -4.72
C VAL A 202 -17.50 -10.04 -4.16
N ALA A 203 -17.45 -11.09 -4.99
CA ALA A 203 -17.82 -12.43 -4.59
C ALA A 203 -16.90 -13.01 -3.51
N ALA A 204 -15.62 -12.65 -3.50
CA ALA A 204 -14.64 -13.15 -2.54
C ALA A 204 -14.63 -12.37 -1.20
N CYS A 205 -15.20 -11.17 -1.15
CA CYS A 205 -15.14 -10.33 0.04
C CYS A 205 -15.99 -10.95 1.18
N PRO A 206 -15.38 -11.32 2.32
CA PRO A 206 -16.08 -12.04 3.38
C PRO A 206 -17.06 -11.14 4.15
N VAL A 207 -16.77 -9.83 4.20
CA VAL A 207 -17.54 -8.83 4.94
C VAL A 207 -18.31 -7.86 4.03
N GLY A 208 -18.35 -8.13 2.72
CA GLY A 208 -19.16 -7.34 1.78
C GLY A 208 -18.74 -5.87 1.64
N ALA A 209 -17.47 -5.58 1.89
CA ALA A 209 -16.91 -4.22 1.82
C ALA A 209 -16.84 -3.67 0.39
N ILE A 210 -16.73 -4.55 -0.63
CA ILE A 210 -16.67 -4.16 -2.04
C ILE A 210 -18.04 -4.39 -2.65
N LYS A 211 -18.70 -3.33 -3.13
CA LYS A 211 -20.05 -3.40 -3.71
C LYS A 211 -20.01 -3.57 -5.23
N LYS A 212 -21.09 -4.10 -5.81
CA LYS A 212 -21.18 -4.36 -7.27
C LYS A 212 -21.10 -3.08 -8.10
N ASN A 213 -21.56 -1.95 -7.57
CA ASN A 213 -21.56 -0.64 -8.22
C ASN A 213 -20.22 0.11 -8.09
N GLY A 214 -19.21 -0.44 -7.41
CA GLY A 214 -17.92 0.23 -7.20
C GLY A 214 -17.76 0.89 -5.83
N ASP A 215 -18.83 0.99 -5.04
CA ASP A 215 -18.73 1.52 -3.68
C ASP A 215 -17.85 0.63 -2.80
N PHE A 216 -17.14 1.27 -1.88
CA PHE A 216 -16.22 0.60 -0.98
C PHE A 216 -16.42 1.08 0.46
N ASP A 217 -16.81 0.15 1.33
CA ASP A 217 -16.91 0.36 2.76
C ASP A 217 -15.54 0.12 3.41
N PHE A 218 -14.81 1.22 3.62
CA PHE A 218 -13.48 1.16 4.23
C PHE A 218 -13.52 0.62 5.66
N VAL A 219 -14.55 0.95 6.44
CA VAL A 219 -14.66 0.58 7.85
C VAL A 219 -14.90 -0.92 7.98
N ALA A 220 -15.83 -1.47 7.19
CA ALA A 220 -16.05 -2.91 7.14
C ALA A 220 -14.78 -3.66 6.72
N CYS A 221 -14.05 -3.14 5.72
CA CYS A 221 -12.80 -3.74 5.27
C CYS A 221 -11.72 -3.69 6.37
N SER A 222 -11.52 -2.53 7.02
CA SER A 222 -10.46 -2.34 8.00
C SER A 222 -10.70 -3.13 9.29
N VAL A 223 -11.94 -3.16 9.79
CA VAL A 223 -12.31 -3.95 10.99
C VAL A 223 -11.96 -5.43 10.83
N HIS A 224 -12.13 -5.98 9.63
CA HIS A 224 -11.79 -7.37 9.36
C HIS A 224 -10.33 -7.55 8.90
N ASN A 225 -9.96 -6.96 7.77
CA ASN A 225 -8.66 -7.18 7.13
C ASN A 225 -7.50 -6.65 7.98
N TYR A 226 -7.70 -5.52 8.67
CA TYR A 226 -6.73 -4.85 9.53
C TYR A 226 -7.01 -5.10 11.02
N ARG A 227 -7.64 -6.24 11.37
CA ARG A 227 -8.00 -6.56 12.76
C ARG A 227 -6.81 -6.54 13.73
N GLU A 228 -5.59 -6.69 13.25
CA GLU A 228 -4.38 -6.69 14.07
C GLU A 228 -3.50 -5.45 13.84
N PHE A 229 -4.10 -4.36 13.32
CA PHE A 229 -3.45 -3.07 13.09
C PHE A 229 -3.97 -2.06 14.14
N MET A 230 -3.71 -0.77 13.93
CA MET A 230 -4.01 0.34 14.84
C MET A 230 -5.42 0.30 15.46
N GLY A 231 -6.47 0.18 14.64
CA GLY A 231 -7.86 0.13 15.13
C GLY A 231 -8.14 -1.11 15.98
N GLY A 232 -7.81 -2.30 15.45
CA GLY A 232 -8.01 -3.54 16.19
C GLY A 232 -7.12 -3.70 17.44
N PHE A 233 -5.94 -3.07 17.48
CA PHE A 233 -5.12 -2.96 18.69
C PHE A 233 -5.82 -2.10 19.74
N THR A 234 -6.45 -0.99 19.32
CA THR A 234 -7.20 -0.11 20.23
C THR A 234 -8.42 -0.83 20.80
N ASP A 235 -9.21 -1.51 19.96
CA ASP A 235 -10.32 -2.39 20.39
C ASP A 235 -9.86 -3.49 21.37
N TRP A 236 -8.72 -4.13 21.10
CA TRP A 236 -8.14 -5.13 22.00
C TRP A 236 -7.71 -4.54 23.34
N ALA A 237 -7.05 -3.37 23.34
CA ALA A 237 -6.61 -2.69 24.55
C ALA A 237 -7.79 -2.19 25.39
N GLN A 238 -8.84 -1.66 24.75
CA GLN A 238 -10.09 -1.30 25.41
C GLN A 238 -10.77 -2.53 26.01
N THR A 239 -10.79 -3.65 25.29
CA THR A 239 -11.33 -4.92 25.82
C THR A 239 -10.61 -5.37 27.09
N ILE A 240 -9.28 -5.17 27.18
CA ILE A 240 -8.54 -5.41 28.43
C ILE A 240 -9.01 -4.45 29.54
N ALA A 241 -9.04 -3.15 29.25
CA ALA A 241 -9.39 -2.13 30.23
C ALA A 241 -10.84 -2.27 30.75
N ASP A 242 -11.75 -2.72 29.89
CA ASP A 242 -13.17 -2.90 30.19
C ASP A 242 -13.48 -4.25 30.86
N SER A 243 -12.51 -5.17 30.95
CA SER A 243 -12.70 -6.46 31.62
C SER A 243 -12.39 -6.33 33.11
N ALA A 244 -13.25 -6.90 33.97
CA ALA A 244 -13.09 -6.87 35.42
C ALA A 244 -11.89 -7.71 35.89
N ASP A 245 -11.63 -8.84 35.22
CA ASP A 245 -10.53 -9.74 35.53
C ASP A 245 -10.04 -10.55 34.31
N ALA A 246 -9.04 -11.39 34.53
CA ALA A 246 -8.43 -12.21 33.49
C ALA A 246 -9.38 -13.29 32.91
N ALA A 247 -10.36 -13.76 33.68
CA ALA A 247 -11.32 -14.76 33.22
C ALA A 247 -12.35 -14.11 32.28
N GLU A 248 -12.87 -12.93 32.64
CA GLU A 248 -13.73 -12.16 31.76
C GLU A 248 -13.02 -11.81 30.44
N PHE A 249 -11.78 -11.30 30.52
CA PHE A 249 -10.99 -10.98 29.34
C PHE A 249 -10.84 -12.19 28.40
N ARG A 250 -10.49 -13.36 28.94
CA ARG A 250 -10.33 -14.60 28.15
C ARG A 250 -11.65 -15.13 27.58
N SER A 251 -12.79 -14.78 28.16
CA SER A 251 -14.10 -15.06 27.57
C SER A 251 -14.40 -14.15 26.37
N ARG A 252 -13.86 -12.92 26.36
CA ARG A 252 -14.05 -11.92 25.29
C ARG A 252 -13.01 -12.03 24.18
N VAL A 253 -11.79 -12.47 24.48
CA VAL A 253 -10.67 -12.62 23.53
C VAL A 253 -10.05 -14.00 23.69
N SER A 254 -10.12 -14.82 22.64
CA SER A 254 -9.58 -16.17 22.68
C SER A 254 -8.05 -16.19 22.76
N ASP A 255 -7.47 -17.30 23.22
CA ASP A 255 -6.01 -17.50 23.20
C ASP A 255 -5.41 -17.32 21.80
N SER A 256 -6.14 -17.76 20.77
CA SER A 256 -5.73 -17.59 19.37
C SER A 256 -5.69 -16.11 18.94
N GLU A 257 -6.65 -15.30 19.38
CA GLU A 257 -6.67 -13.87 19.08
C GLU A 257 -5.55 -13.13 19.79
N ASN A 258 -5.29 -13.48 21.05
CA ASN A 258 -4.18 -12.94 21.82
C ASN A 258 -2.82 -13.26 21.18
N ALA A 259 -2.59 -14.53 20.80
CA ALA A 259 -1.37 -14.94 20.13
C ALA A 259 -1.22 -14.25 18.76
N SER A 260 -2.32 -14.08 18.03
CA SER A 260 -2.33 -13.44 16.71
C SER A 260 -2.05 -11.93 16.80
N MET A 261 -2.60 -11.24 17.80
CA MET A 261 -2.27 -9.83 18.10
C MET A 261 -0.81 -9.69 18.53
N TRP A 262 -0.33 -10.53 19.44
CA TRP A 262 1.08 -10.56 19.85
C TRP A 262 2.04 -10.74 18.67
N GLN A 263 1.72 -11.65 17.74
CA GLN A 263 2.53 -11.88 16.55
C GLN A 263 2.59 -10.65 15.64
N SER A 264 1.46 -9.98 15.44
CA SER A 264 1.37 -8.73 14.64
C SER A 264 2.24 -7.62 15.25
N LEU A 265 2.23 -7.48 16.58
CA LEU A 265 3.01 -6.49 17.32
C LEU A 265 4.51 -6.82 17.39
N SER A 266 4.87 -8.10 17.53
CA SER A 266 6.26 -8.53 17.70
C SER A 266 7.03 -8.66 16.39
N PHE A 267 6.33 -8.69 15.26
CA PHE A 267 6.93 -8.79 13.94
C PHE A 267 6.49 -7.62 13.05
N LYS A 268 5.57 -7.86 12.13
CA LYS A 268 5.00 -6.87 11.21
C LYS A 268 3.50 -7.11 11.13
N ALA A 269 2.74 -6.06 10.82
CA ALA A 269 1.30 -6.19 10.92
C ALA A 269 0.72 -7.15 9.88
N ASN A 270 -0.12 -8.08 10.33
CA ASN A 270 -0.59 -9.17 9.48
C ASN A 270 -2.02 -8.92 8.99
N TYR A 271 -2.23 -9.00 7.67
CA TYR A 271 -3.56 -8.91 7.06
C TYR A 271 -4.36 -10.18 7.29
N LYS A 272 -5.64 -10.06 7.66
CA LYS A 272 -6.55 -11.22 7.80
C LYS A 272 -7.10 -11.74 6.47
N ALA A 273 -7.21 -10.86 5.47
CA ALA A 273 -7.76 -11.17 4.16
C ALA A 273 -6.76 -10.81 3.04
N ALA A 274 -7.17 -9.99 2.07
CA ALA A 274 -6.60 -9.80 0.71
C ALA A 274 -7.21 -10.69 -0.39
N TYR A 275 -8.40 -11.27 -0.14
CA TYR A 275 -9.08 -12.13 -1.11
C TYR A 275 -9.43 -11.42 -2.42
N CYS A 276 -9.69 -10.11 -2.38
CA CYS A 276 -9.94 -9.33 -3.58
C CYS A 276 -8.70 -9.19 -4.48
N LEU A 277 -7.49 -9.29 -3.93
CA LEU A 277 -6.26 -9.38 -4.71
C LEU A 277 -6.12 -10.79 -5.29
N ALA A 278 -6.18 -11.81 -4.41
CA ALA A 278 -6.02 -13.22 -4.76
C ALA A 278 -6.85 -13.66 -5.97
N VAL A 279 -8.13 -13.30 -6.01
CA VAL A 279 -9.06 -13.76 -7.05
C VAL A 279 -9.05 -12.92 -8.32
N CYS A 280 -8.26 -11.85 -8.39
CA CYS A 280 -8.26 -10.97 -9.56
C CYS A 280 -7.55 -11.69 -10.73
N PRO A 281 -8.22 -11.88 -11.87
CA PRO A 281 -7.60 -12.47 -13.06
C PRO A 281 -7.00 -11.41 -13.98
N ALA A 282 -7.16 -10.11 -13.70
CA ALA A 282 -6.69 -9.05 -14.58
C ALA A 282 -5.15 -9.00 -14.65
N GLY A 283 -4.62 -8.64 -15.82
CA GLY A 283 -3.19 -8.57 -16.13
C GLY A 283 -2.82 -9.52 -17.27
N GLU A 284 -2.05 -9.06 -18.25
CA GLU A 284 -1.56 -9.88 -19.37
C GLU A 284 -0.83 -11.14 -18.89
N ASP A 285 0.00 -11.00 -17.85
CA ASP A 285 0.74 -12.12 -17.27
C ASP A 285 -0.17 -13.04 -16.42
N VAL A 286 -1.42 -12.65 -16.15
CA VAL A 286 -2.30 -13.22 -15.10
C VAL A 286 -3.55 -13.90 -15.65
N ILE A 287 -4.09 -13.40 -16.76
CA ILE A 287 -5.47 -13.66 -17.21
C ILE A 287 -5.68 -15.03 -17.85
N GLU A 288 -4.62 -15.63 -18.41
CA GLU A 288 -4.70 -16.85 -19.23
C GLU A 288 -5.48 -18.00 -18.56
N PRO A 289 -5.21 -18.42 -17.31
CA PRO A 289 -5.96 -19.52 -16.68
C PRO A 289 -7.47 -19.23 -16.50
N TYR A 290 -7.84 -17.96 -16.40
CA TYR A 290 -9.25 -17.57 -16.31
C TYR A 290 -9.94 -17.60 -17.68
N LEU A 291 -9.23 -17.33 -18.77
CA LEU A 291 -9.77 -17.43 -20.13
C LEU A 291 -9.95 -18.89 -20.55
N ASP A 292 -8.98 -19.73 -20.21
CA ASP A 292 -8.97 -21.14 -20.60
C ASP A 292 -10.10 -21.95 -19.95
N ASP A 293 -10.27 -21.80 -18.64
CA ASP A 293 -11.36 -22.44 -17.89
C ASP A 293 -11.84 -21.56 -16.74
N ARG A 294 -12.87 -20.74 -17.01
CA ARG A 294 -13.49 -19.89 -15.99
C ARG A 294 -14.02 -20.69 -14.80
N LYS A 295 -14.56 -21.90 -15.03
CA LYS A 295 -15.13 -22.73 -13.97
C LYS A 295 -14.02 -23.32 -13.11
N GLY A 296 -13.01 -23.91 -13.74
CA GLY A 296 -11.80 -24.39 -13.07
C GLY A 296 -11.09 -23.31 -12.29
N PHE A 297 -10.98 -22.09 -12.83
CA PHE A 297 -10.42 -20.94 -12.12
C PHE A 297 -11.22 -20.60 -10.85
N MET A 298 -12.56 -20.57 -10.93
CA MET A 298 -13.40 -20.33 -9.75
C MET A 298 -13.24 -21.44 -8.71
N ASP A 299 -13.19 -22.70 -9.15
CA ASP A 299 -13.02 -23.86 -8.29
C ASP A 299 -11.64 -23.88 -7.60
N LEU A 300 -10.60 -23.45 -8.30
CA LEU A 300 -9.22 -23.44 -7.82
C LEU A 300 -8.87 -22.21 -6.96
N VAL A 301 -9.38 -21.02 -7.32
CA VAL A 301 -8.93 -19.74 -6.72
C VAL A 301 -9.98 -19.11 -5.83
N LEU A 302 -11.25 -19.07 -6.26
CA LEU A 302 -12.31 -18.39 -5.51
C LEU A 302 -12.89 -19.25 -4.38
N LYS A 303 -13.30 -20.48 -4.70
CA LYS A 303 -13.98 -21.37 -3.74
C LYS A 303 -13.17 -21.65 -2.49
N PRO A 304 -11.86 -21.94 -2.53
CA PRO A 304 -11.09 -22.20 -1.32
C PRO A 304 -11.11 -21.04 -0.31
N LEU A 305 -11.16 -19.80 -0.79
CA LEU A 305 -11.26 -18.61 0.07
C LEU A 305 -12.67 -18.44 0.66
N GLN A 306 -13.71 -18.76 -0.11
CA GLN A 306 -15.10 -18.74 0.35
C GLN A 306 -15.39 -19.87 1.36
N ASP A 307 -14.82 -21.05 1.16
CA ASP A 307 -15.09 -22.24 1.95
C ASP A 307 -14.24 -22.32 3.22
N LYS A 308 -13.11 -21.59 3.28
CA LYS A 308 -12.25 -21.50 4.46
C LYS A 308 -13.06 -21.15 5.71
N VAL A 309 -12.96 -21.97 6.76
CA VAL A 309 -13.56 -21.66 8.06
C VAL A 309 -12.65 -20.72 8.84
N GLU A 310 -13.13 -19.52 9.14
CA GLU A 310 -12.40 -18.48 9.86
C GLU A 310 -13.34 -17.51 10.55
N THR A 311 -12.87 -16.83 11.61
CA THR A 311 -13.65 -15.78 12.27
C THR A 311 -13.74 -14.53 11.42
N LEU A 312 -14.97 -14.09 11.13
CA LEU A 312 -15.25 -12.81 10.51
C LEU A 312 -15.52 -11.76 11.58
N TYR A 313 -14.73 -10.69 11.56
CA TYR A 313 -14.85 -9.58 12.50
C TYR A 313 -15.68 -8.49 11.85
N VAL A 314 -16.75 -8.06 12.53
CA VAL A 314 -17.72 -7.10 11.99
C VAL A 314 -18.15 -6.14 13.09
N LEU A 315 -18.60 -4.95 12.69
CA LEU A 315 -19.29 -4.05 13.59
C LEU A 315 -20.69 -4.59 13.91
N PRO A 316 -21.19 -4.42 15.14
CA PRO A 316 -22.54 -4.84 15.50
C PRO A 316 -23.61 -4.10 14.69
N ASN A 317 -24.65 -4.81 14.27
CA ASN A 317 -25.80 -4.29 13.51
C ASN A 317 -25.42 -3.61 12.18
N SER A 318 -24.32 -4.05 11.56
CA SER A 318 -23.82 -3.48 10.30
C SER A 318 -24.25 -4.31 9.07
N ASP A 319 -24.19 -3.68 7.89
CA ASP A 319 -24.32 -4.37 6.61
C ASP A 319 -23.29 -5.50 6.44
N ALA A 320 -22.10 -5.32 7.02
CA ALA A 320 -21.04 -6.31 7.00
C ALA A 320 -21.42 -7.57 7.81
N GLU A 321 -22.04 -7.39 8.98
CA GLU A 321 -22.58 -8.49 9.78
C GLU A 321 -23.69 -9.23 9.01
N ALA A 322 -24.68 -8.50 8.49
CA ALA A 322 -25.78 -9.08 7.73
C ALA A 322 -25.28 -9.83 6.48
N HIS A 323 -24.27 -9.30 5.79
CA HIS A 323 -23.63 -9.96 4.66
C HIS A 323 -22.90 -11.23 5.08
N ALA A 324 -22.08 -11.18 6.14
CA ALA A 324 -21.32 -12.33 6.62
C ALA A 324 -22.23 -13.50 6.98
N VAL A 325 -23.27 -13.26 7.80
CA VAL A 325 -24.22 -14.29 8.25
C VAL A 325 -25.00 -14.89 7.07
N ARG A 326 -25.47 -14.04 6.14
CA ARG A 326 -26.25 -14.50 4.99
C ARG A 326 -25.40 -15.25 3.96
N ARG A 327 -24.20 -14.77 3.66
CA ARG A 327 -23.39 -15.25 2.54
C ARG A 327 -22.41 -16.37 2.92
N TYR A 328 -21.98 -16.39 4.18
CA TYR A 328 -21.00 -17.33 4.72
C TYR A 328 -21.44 -17.88 6.08
N PRO A 329 -22.59 -18.59 6.16
CA PRO A 329 -23.14 -19.07 7.43
C PRO A 329 -22.23 -20.07 8.17
N HIS A 330 -21.27 -20.69 7.47
CA HIS A 330 -20.27 -21.59 8.03
C HIS A 330 -19.06 -20.87 8.65
N LYS A 331 -18.90 -19.56 8.43
CA LYS A 331 -17.82 -18.77 9.03
C LYS A 331 -18.33 -18.11 10.31
N PRO A 332 -17.75 -18.39 11.49
CA PRO A 332 -18.19 -17.77 12.74
C PRO A 332 -18.01 -16.25 12.69
N VAL A 333 -19.04 -15.52 13.14
CA VAL A 333 -19.01 -14.05 13.20
C VAL A 333 -18.70 -13.61 14.63
N LYS A 334 -17.80 -12.63 14.77
CA LYS A 334 -17.50 -11.96 16.04
C LYS A 334 -17.69 -10.45 15.90
N ARG A 335 -18.53 -9.89 16.77
CA ARG A 335 -18.76 -8.45 16.89
C ARG A 335 -17.60 -7.80 17.65
N VAL A 336 -17.09 -6.70 17.12
CA VAL A 336 -15.98 -5.92 17.70
C VAL A 336 -16.20 -4.43 17.49
N ASP A 337 -15.43 -3.59 18.20
CA ASP A 337 -15.37 -2.16 17.94
C ASP A 337 -14.40 -1.87 16.77
N SER A 338 -14.53 -0.70 16.15
CA SER A 338 -13.56 -0.27 15.13
C SER A 338 -12.20 0.10 15.74
N GLY A 339 -12.20 0.50 17.02
CA GLY A 339 -11.09 1.14 17.71
C GLY A 339 -10.72 2.51 17.14
N ILE A 340 -11.54 3.06 16.25
CA ILE A 340 -11.34 4.36 15.62
C ILE A 340 -12.42 5.31 16.14
N ARG A 341 -12.01 6.39 16.81
CA ARG A 341 -12.95 7.39 17.32
C ARG A 341 -13.64 8.14 16.16
N GLY A 342 -14.96 8.30 16.26
CA GLY A 342 -15.75 9.12 15.35
C GLY A 342 -16.08 8.44 14.01
N VAL A 343 -15.95 7.11 13.94
CA VAL A 343 -16.28 6.27 12.79
C VAL A 343 -17.51 5.43 13.07
#